data_AF-K0J1Y7-F1
#
_entry.id   AF-K0J1Y7-F1
#
_cell.length_a   1.000
_cell.length_b   1.000
_cell.length_c   1.000
_cell.angle_alpha   90.00
_cell.angle_beta   90.00
_cell.angle_gamma   90.00
#
_symmetry.space_group_name_H-M   'P 1'
#
loop_
_entity.id
_entity.type
_entity.pdbx_description
1 polymer ?
#
loop_
_entity_poly.entity_id
_entity_poly.type
_entity_poly.pdbx_seq_one_letter_code
_entity_poly.pdbx_strand_id
1 'polypeptide(L)'
;DSDTGGQVKYVVELARALANTKGVYRVDLLTRQITSPEVDSSYGEPNEMLICPPDGSGSCGAYVVRIPCGPRDKYIPKESLWPHIPEFVDGALGHIVNMARALGEEVNGGKPTWPYVIHGHYADAGEVAAHLSGALNVPMVLTGHSLGRNKFEQLLKQGRLTKEDINATYKIMRRIEGEELGLDSAEMVVTSTRQEIEEQWGLYDGFDLKLERKLRVRRRRGVSCLGRYMPRMVVIPPGMDFSYVTAHDSEGDGDLKSLIGSDRGQSKRHLPPIWSEVMRFFTNPHKPTILALSRPDPKKNVTTLLKAFGECRALRELANLTLILGNRDDIEEMSNSSSVVLTTVLKLIDKYDLYGQVAYPKHHKQ
;
A
#
# COMPACT_ATOMS: atom_id res chain seq x y z
N ASP A 1 2.97 9.17 -8.25
CA ASP A 1 1.55 9.55 -8.40
C ASP A 1 0.81 9.44 -7.06
N SER A 2 -0.46 9.88 -6.99
CA SER A 2 -1.25 9.95 -5.76
C SER A 2 -1.79 8.59 -5.28
N ASP A 3 -1.82 7.56 -6.14
CA ASP A 3 -2.45 6.27 -5.86
C ASP A 3 -1.43 5.18 -5.51
N THR A 4 -0.17 5.32 -5.94
CA THR A 4 0.95 4.49 -5.48
C THR A 4 1.15 4.72 -4.00
N GLY A 5 1.09 3.70 -3.15
CA GLY A 5 1.07 3.83 -1.68
C GLY A 5 1.53 2.59 -0.93
N GLY A 6 1.08 2.44 0.33
CA GLY A 6 1.39 1.25 1.14
C GLY A 6 0.94 -0.06 0.50
N GLN A 7 -0.15 -0.03 -0.29
CA GLN A 7 -0.59 -1.16 -1.10
C GLN A 7 0.48 -1.64 -2.07
N VAL A 8 1.12 -0.74 -2.82
CA VAL A 8 2.14 -1.11 -3.83
C VAL A 8 3.33 -1.79 -3.16
N LYS A 9 3.82 -1.22 -2.04
CA LYS A 9 4.89 -1.85 -1.26
C LYS A 9 4.48 -3.25 -0.79
N TYR A 10 3.27 -3.38 -0.23
CA TYR A 10 2.73 -4.66 0.23
C TYR A 10 2.72 -5.71 -0.89
N VAL A 11 2.16 -5.40 -2.06
CA VAL A 11 1.98 -6.40 -3.13
C VAL A 11 3.30 -6.80 -3.78
N VAL A 12 4.26 -5.88 -3.89
CA VAL A 12 5.61 -6.16 -4.41
C VAL A 12 6.38 -7.05 -3.43
N GLU A 13 6.35 -6.74 -2.13
CA GLU A 13 6.99 -7.58 -1.10
C GLU A 13 6.33 -8.96 -1.02
N LEU A 14 4.99 -9.02 -1.09
CA LEU A 14 4.24 -10.27 -1.14
C LEU A 14 4.65 -11.11 -2.36
N ALA A 15 4.72 -10.51 -3.56
CA ALA A 15 5.10 -11.23 -4.77
C ALA A 15 6.52 -11.82 -4.67
N ARG A 16 7.47 -11.05 -4.12
CA ARG A 16 8.84 -11.53 -3.87
C ARG A 16 8.86 -12.67 -2.86
N ALA A 17 8.13 -12.54 -1.75
CA ALA A 17 8.06 -13.58 -0.73
C ALA A 17 7.41 -14.88 -1.25
N LEU A 18 6.34 -14.76 -2.05
CA LEU A 18 5.68 -15.89 -2.70
C LEU A 18 6.62 -16.58 -3.69
N ALA A 19 7.36 -15.84 -4.52
CA ALA A 19 8.32 -16.45 -5.45
C ALA A 19 9.45 -17.21 -4.75
N ASN A 20 9.84 -16.81 -3.53
CA ASN A 20 10.81 -17.54 -2.72
C ASN A 20 10.19 -18.70 -1.90
N THR A 21 8.89 -18.93 -2.01
CA THR A 21 8.21 -20.00 -1.28
C THR A 21 8.33 -21.32 -2.04
N LYS A 22 8.81 -22.37 -1.37
CA LYS A 22 8.93 -23.71 -1.96
C LYS A 22 7.60 -24.18 -2.55
N GLY A 23 7.62 -24.56 -3.82
CA GLY A 23 6.44 -25.02 -4.56
C GLY A 23 5.74 -23.94 -5.38
N VAL A 24 6.14 -22.67 -5.25
CA VAL A 24 5.69 -21.59 -6.15
C VAL A 24 6.70 -21.46 -7.29
N TYR A 25 6.25 -21.69 -8.52
CA TYR A 25 7.11 -21.55 -9.70
C TYR A 25 7.21 -20.10 -10.17
N ARG A 26 6.07 -19.42 -10.27
CA ARG A 26 5.97 -18.08 -10.84
C ARG A 26 4.88 -17.26 -10.16
N VAL A 27 5.10 -15.97 -10.02
CA VAL A 27 4.13 -14.98 -9.54
C VAL A 27 4.06 -13.81 -10.54
N ASP A 28 2.88 -13.57 -11.10
CA ASP A 28 2.63 -12.41 -11.97
C ASP A 28 1.80 -11.35 -11.22
N LEU A 29 2.39 -10.18 -11.02
CA LEU A 29 1.71 -8.99 -10.49
C LEU A 29 1.16 -8.18 -11.66
N LEU A 30 -0.13 -8.33 -11.93
CA LEU A 30 -0.80 -7.64 -13.04
C LEU A 30 -1.15 -6.20 -12.64
N THR A 31 -0.83 -5.24 -13.49
CA THR A 31 -1.20 -3.83 -13.33
C THR A 31 -1.41 -3.15 -14.68
N ARG A 32 -1.95 -1.94 -14.70
CA ARG A 32 -2.19 -1.18 -15.93
C ARG A 32 -0.87 -0.67 -16.54
N GLN A 33 -0.75 -0.77 -17.85
CA GLN A 33 0.34 -0.15 -18.62
C GLN A 33 0.06 1.33 -18.91
N ILE A 34 1.03 2.20 -18.62
CA ILE A 34 0.89 3.66 -18.78
C ILE A 34 2.12 4.19 -19.52
N THR A 35 1.92 4.78 -20.69
CA THR A 35 2.97 5.38 -21.54
C THR A 35 2.88 6.91 -21.57
N SER A 36 2.34 7.50 -20.50
CA SER A 36 2.18 8.94 -20.37
C SER A 36 3.52 9.58 -19.97
N PRO A 37 3.87 10.77 -20.51
CA PRO A 37 5.04 11.51 -20.06
C PRO A 37 4.91 12.04 -18.61
N GLU A 38 3.71 11.98 -18.02
CA GLU A 38 3.45 12.38 -16.63
C GLU A 38 3.97 11.37 -15.59
N VAL A 39 4.32 10.16 -16.02
CA VAL A 39 4.87 9.09 -15.17
C VAL A 39 6.22 8.62 -15.70
N ASP A 40 6.97 7.92 -14.85
CA ASP A 40 8.26 7.35 -15.23
C ASP A 40 8.11 6.35 -16.39
N SER A 41 9.07 6.31 -17.30
CA SER A 41 9.00 5.46 -18.50
C SER A 41 8.87 3.96 -18.18
N SER A 42 9.32 3.53 -16.99
CA SER A 42 9.14 2.15 -16.50
C SER A 42 7.67 1.70 -16.42
N TYR A 43 6.72 2.63 -16.29
CA TYR A 43 5.28 2.32 -16.31
C TYR A 43 4.81 1.83 -17.69
N GLY A 44 5.57 2.15 -18.73
CA GLY A 44 5.33 1.70 -20.10
C GLY A 44 5.92 0.32 -20.38
N GLU A 45 6.84 -0.18 -19.56
CA GLU A 45 7.52 -1.46 -19.81
C GLU A 45 6.58 -2.65 -19.55
N PRO A 46 6.23 -3.46 -20.57
CA PRO A 46 5.22 -4.51 -20.44
C PRO A 46 5.54 -5.56 -19.36
N ASN A 47 6.82 -5.85 -19.17
CA ASN A 47 7.29 -6.87 -18.23
C ASN A 47 8.49 -6.34 -17.46
N GLU A 48 8.50 -6.55 -16.14
CA GLU A 48 9.62 -6.23 -15.27
C GLU A 48 9.83 -7.39 -14.29
N MET A 49 11.05 -7.92 -14.23
CA MET A 49 11.38 -8.99 -13.28
C MET A 49 11.67 -8.40 -11.90
N LEU A 50 10.94 -8.84 -10.87
CA LEU A 50 11.11 -8.40 -9.49
C LEU A 50 12.18 -9.21 -8.75
N ILE A 51 12.13 -10.53 -8.89
CA ILE A 51 13.09 -11.46 -8.30
C ILE A 51 13.07 -12.78 -9.06
N CYS A 52 14.24 -13.39 -9.20
CA CYS A 52 14.39 -14.80 -9.57
C CYS A 52 15.06 -15.51 -8.39
N PRO A 53 14.49 -16.60 -7.85
CA PRO A 53 15.13 -17.40 -6.81
C PRO A 53 16.51 -17.90 -7.26
N PRO A 54 17.48 -18.10 -6.35
CA PRO A 54 18.84 -18.51 -6.72
C PRO A 54 18.91 -19.86 -7.47
N ASP A 55 17.97 -20.75 -7.19
CA ASP A 55 17.77 -22.06 -7.82
C ASP A 55 16.74 -22.02 -8.96
N GLY A 56 16.23 -20.83 -9.29
CA GLY A 56 15.27 -20.61 -10.36
C GLY A 56 15.91 -20.69 -11.74
N SER A 57 15.16 -21.22 -12.70
CA SER A 57 15.53 -21.24 -14.12
C SER A 57 14.35 -20.84 -14.99
N GLY A 58 14.62 -20.42 -16.23
CA GLY A 58 13.59 -20.11 -17.22
C GLY A 58 12.64 -19.01 -16.76
N SER A 59 11.33 -19.28 -16.76
CA SER A 59 10.27 -18.31 -16.45
C SER A 59 9.93 -18.21 -14.96
N CYS A 60 10.75 -18.79 -14.09
CA CYS A 60 10.58 -18.80 -12.63
C CYS A 60 10.79 -17.41 -12.00
N GLY A 61 10.07 -17.14 -10.91
CA GLY A 61 10.22 -15.92 -10.11
C GLY A 61 8.99 -15.03 -10.06
N ALA A 62 9.17 -13.78 -9.65
CA ALA A 62 8.10 -12.78 -9.62
C ALA A 62 8.30 -11.71 -10.69
N TYR A 63 7.20 -11.31 -11.34
CA TYR A 63 7.19 -10.32 -12.41
C TYR A 63 6.10 -9.28 -12.18
N VAL A 64 6.35 -8.03 -12.55
CA VAL A 64 5.29 -7.05 -12.83
C VAL A 64 4.94 -7.20 -14.30
N VAL A 65 3.66 -7.41 -14.58
CA VAL A 65 3.12 -7.52 -15.94
C VAL A 65 2.13 -6.38 -16.14
N ARG A 66 2.41 -5.53 -17.11
CA ARG A 66 1.63 -4.31 -17.38
C ARG A 66 0.71 -4.55 -18.57
N ILE A 67 -0.59 -4.64 -18.30
CA ILE A 67 -1.64 -4.87 -19.30
C ILE A 67 -2.15 -3.52 -19.83
N PRO A 68 -2.11 -3.28 -21.15
CA PRO A 68 -2.71 -2.08 -21.72
C PRO A 68 -4.24 -2.12 -21.58
N CYS A 69 -4.81 -1.06 -21.01
CA CYS A 69 -6.24 -0.79 -21.02
C CYS A 69 -6.52 0.72 -20.91
N GLY A 70 -7.58 1.17 -21.56
CA GLY A 70 -7.94 2.57 -21.70
C GLY A 70 -6.84 3.42 -22.37
N PRO A 71 -6.95 4.76 -22.30
CA PRO A 71 -5.99 5.69 -22.90
C PRO A 71 -4.55 5.53 -22.36
N ARG A 72 -3.66 4.89 -23.14
CA ARG A 72 -2.28 4.56 -22.72
C ARG A 72 -1.41 5.80 -22.48
N ASP A 73 -1.66 6.88 -23.21
CA ASP A 73 -0.93 8.15 -23.17
C ASP A 73 -1.25 9.00 -21.92
N LYS A 74 -2.16 8.53 -21.04
CA LYS A 74 -2.64 9.29 -19.88
C LYS A 74 -2.64 8.48 -18.59
N TYR A 75 -2.32 9.16 -17.49
CA TYR A 75 -2.61 8.65 -16.16
C TYR A 75 -4.12 8.71 -15.90
N ILE A 76 -4.70 7.61 -15.41
CA ILE A 76 -6.12 7.54 -15.06
C ILE A 76 -6.20 7.35 -13.54
N PRO A 77 -6.79 8.30 -12.80
CA PRO A 77 -7.02 8.14 -11.37
C PRO A 77 -7.89 6.91 -11.08
N LYS A 78 -7.65 6.25 -9.94
CA LYS A 78 -8.37 5.01 -9.58
C LYS A 78 -9.90 5.16 -9.59
N GLU A 79 -10.43 6.32 -9.22
CA GLU A 79 -11.87 6.61 -9.25
C GLU A 79 -12.47 6.55 -10.67
N SER A 80 -11.63 6.67 -11.70
CA SER A 80 -12.02 6.70 -13.12
C SER A 80 -11.64 5.41 -13.88
N LEU A 81 -11.10 4.39 -13.21
CA LEU A 81 -10.69 3.13 -13.86
C LEU A 81 -11.86 2.21 -14.23
N TRP A 82 -13.00 2.34 -13.55
CA TRP A 82 -14.14 1.42 -13.68
C TRP A 82 -14.58 1.10 -15.12
N PRO A 83 -14.67 2.06 -16.06
CA PRO A 83 -15.05 1.76 -17.45
C PRO A 83 -14.04 0.90 -18.21
N HIS A 84 -12.80 0.82 -17.73
CA HIS A 84 -11.70 0.10 -18.37
C HIS A 84 -11.42 -1.28 -17.75
N ILE A 85 -12.17 -1.66 -16.71
CA ILE A 85 -12.04 -2.96 -16.05
C ILE A 85 -12.30 -4.13 -17.00
N PRO A 86 -13.35 -4.13 -17.86
CA PRO A 86 -13.56 -5.23 -18.81
C PRO A 86 -12.39 -5.40 -19.79
N GLU A 87 -11.86 -4.30 -20.33
CA GLU A 87 -10.70 -4.32 -21.22
C GLU A 87 -9.45 -4.87 -20.52
N PHE A 88 -9.25 -4.50 -19.25
CA PHE A 88 -8.17 -5.06 -18.44
C PHE A 88 -8.35 -6.57 -18.21
N VAL A 89 -9.57 -7.03 -17.93
CA VAL A 89 -9.88 -8.46 -17.76
C VAL A 89 -9.55 -9.24 -19.04
N ASP A 90 -9.94 -8.74 -20.21
CA ASP A 90 -9.64 -9.39 -21.50
C ASP A 90 -8.14 -9.50 -21.74
N GLY A 91 -7.39 -8.40 -21.51
CA GLY A 91 -5.93 -8.39 -21.65
C GLY A 91 -5.23 -9.30 -20.64
N ALA A 92 -5.68 -9.29 -19.38
CA ALA A 92 -5.16 -10.15 -18.32
C ALA A 92 -5.44 -11.64 -18.60
N LEU A 93 -6.64 -11.97 -19.09
CA LEU A 93 -7.00 -13.32 -19.49
C LEU A 93 -6.11 -13.80 -20.64
N GLY A 94 -5.89 -12.95 -21.66
CA GLY A 94 -4.97 -13.24 -22.75
C GLY A 94 -3.54 -13.54 -22.27
N HIS A 95 -3.03 -12.71 -21.35
CA HIS A 95 -1.73 -12.95 -20.71
C HIS A 95 -1.69 -14.30 -19.98
N ILE A 96 -2.67 -14.58 -19.13
CA ILE A 96 -2.72 -15.83 -18.34
C ILE A 96 -2.78 -17.06 -19.25
N VAL A 97 -3.59 -17.03 -20.32
CA VAL A 97 -3.69 -18.14 -21.27
C VAL A 97 -2.36 -18.38 -21.99
N ASN A 98 -1.69 -17.31 -22.42
CA ASN A 98 -0.39 -17.41 -23.09
C ASN A 98 0.68 -17.96 -22.14
N MET A 99 0.75 -17.44 -20.90
CA MET A 99 1.67 -17.92 -19.89
C MET A 99 1.39 -19.36 -19.49
N ALA A 100 0.12 -19.76 -19.38
CA ALA A 100 -0.23 -21.14 -19.05
C ALA A 100 0.33 -22.12 -20.10
N ARG A 101 0.27 -21.76 -21.38
CA ARG A 101 0.87 -22.57 -22.46
C ARG A 101 2.38 -22.60 -22.38
N ALA A 102 3.03 -21.44 -22.26
CA ALA A 102 4.49 -21.33 -22.18
C ALA A 102 5.07 -22.10 -20.97
N LEU A 103 4.48 -21.93 -19.79
CA LEU A 103 4.83 -22.69 -18.59
C LEU A 103 4.52 -24.18 -18.76
N GLY A 104 3.46 -24.52 -19.49
CA GLY A 104 3.12 -25.90 -19.81
C GLY A 104 4.22 -26.62 -20.59
N GLU A 105 4.77 -25.95 -21.61
CA GLU A 105 5.91 -26.43 -22.40
C GLU A 105 7.18 -26.57 -21.55
N GLU A 106 7.42 -25.62 -20.66
CA GLU A 106 8.64 -25.56 -19.83
C GLU A 106 8.64 -26.60 -18.70
N VAL A 107 7.53 -26.76 -17.97
CA VAL A 107 7.50 -27.55 -16.71
C VAL A 107 6.46 -28.66 -16.65
N ASN A 108 5.58 -28.79 -17.65
CA ASN A 108 4.44 -29.73 -17.59
C ASN A 108 4.25 -30.53 -18.90
N GLY A 109 5.34 -30.76 -19.64
CA GLY A 109 5.34 -31.62 -20.83
C GLY A 109 4.38 -31.17 -21.93
N GLY A 110 4.21 -29.86 -22.10
CA GLY A 110 3.31 -29.25 -23.10
C GLY A 110 1.85 -29.09 -22.67
N LYS A 111 1.47 -29.57 -21.47
CA LYS A 111 0.11 -29.35 -20.94
C LYS A 111 0.01 -27.98 -20.28
N PRO A 112 -0.99 -27.14 -20.62
CA PRO A 112 -1.11 -25.81 -20.02
C PRO A 112 -1.11 -25.83 -18.49
N THR A 113 -0.26 -25.00 -17.90
CA THR A 113 -0.12 -24.82 -16.44
C THR A 113 -0.88 -23.58 -16.01
N TRP A 114 -2.11 -23.78 -15.54
CA TRP A 114 -2.98 -22.69 -15.07
C TRP A 114 -2.53 -22.14 -13.71
N PRO A 115 -2.85 -20.88 -13.38
CA PRO A 115 -2.59 -20.35 -12.06
C PRO A 115 -3.33 -21.16 -11.00
N TYR A 116 -2.67 -21.42 -9.87
CA TYR A 116 -3.29 -22.13 -8.76
C TYR A 116 -4.26 -21.24 -7.97
N VAL A 117 -4.01 -19.94 -7.95
CA VAL A 117 -4.80 -18.94 -7.22
C VAL A 117 -4.71 -17.59 -7.92
N ILE A 118 -5.78 -16.80 -7.84
CA ILE A 118 -5.81 -15.39 -8.26
C ILE A 118 -6.07 -14.53 -7.02
N HIS A 119 -5.22 -13.55 -6.76
CA HIS A 119 -5.31 -12.69 -5.57
C HIS A 119 -5.68 -11.25 -5.96
N GLY A 120 -6.93 -10.86 -5.71
CA GLY A 120 -7.40 -9.49 -5.89
C GLY A 120 -6.93 -8.57 -4.74
N HIS A 121 -6.40 -7.40 -5.08
CA HIS A 121 -5.94 -6.41 -4.12
C HIS A 121 -6.60 -5.06 -4.37
N TYR A 122 -7.38 -4.56 -3.40
CA TYR A 122 -8.26 -3.39 -3.53
C TYR A 122 -9.51 -3.68 -4.40
N ALA A 123 -10.37 -2.68 -4.54
CA ALA A 123 -11.73 -2.85 -5.06
C ALA A 123 -11.79 -3.19 -6.55
N ASP A 124 -11.03 -2.46 -7.37
CA ASP A 124 -10.94 -2.64 -8.82
C ASP A 124 -10.31 -3.99 -9.19
N ALA A 125 -9.16 -4.33 -8.60
CA ALA A 125 -8.53 -5.63 -8.84
C ALA A 125 -9.28 -6.78 -8.19
N GLY A 126 -10.10 -6.53 -7.15
CA GLY A 126 -11.04 -7.49 -6.60
C GLY A 126 -12.09 -7.91 -7.63
N GLU A 127 -12.67 -6.94 -8.34
CA GLU A 127 -13.59 -7.20 -9.44
C GLU A 127 -12.91 -7.91 -10.63
N VAL A 128 -11.71 -7.45 -11.03
CA VAL A 128 -10.91 -8.14 -12.06
C VAL A 128 -10.67 -9.60 -11.67
N ALA A 129 -10.22 -9.85 -10.44
CA ALA A 129 -9.95 -11.19 -9.94
C ALA A 129 -11.21 -12.06 -9.91
N ALA A 130 -12.38 -11.51 -9.58
CA ALA A 130 -13.65 -12.22 -9.61
C ALA A 130 -13.99 -12.70 -11.03
N HIS A 131 -13.85 -11.83 -12.03
CA HIS A 131 -14.09 -12.19 -13.43
C HIS A 131 -13.09 -13.24 -13.93
N LEU A 132 -11.79 -13.08 -13.65
CA LEU A 132 -10.76 -14.04 -14.06
C LEU A 132 -10.93 -15.39 -13.37
N SER A 133 -11.24 -15.39 -12.07
CA SER A 133 -11.51 -16.59 -11.28
C SER A 133 -12.70 -17.38 -11.84
N GLY A 134 -13.80 -16.69 -12.14
CA GLY A 134 -14.98 -17.32 -12.76
C GLY A 134 -14.70 -17.87 -14.15
N ALA A 135 -13.96 -17.13 -14.99
CA ALA A 135 -13.63 -17.56 -16.35
C ALA A 135 -12.66 -18.76 -16.40
N LEU A 136 -11.70 -18.81 -15.47
CA LEU A 136 -10.65 -19.83 -15.43
C LEU A 136 -11.00 -21.00 -14.49
N ASN A 137 -12.04 -20.86 -13.67
CA ASN A 137 -12.38 -21.77 -12.58
C ASN A 137 -11.20 -22.00 -11.62
N VAL A 138 -10.55 -20.90 -11.22
CA VAL A 138 -9.38 -20.87 -10.32
C VAL A 138 -9.78 -20.19 -9.01
N PRO A 139 -9.40 -20.70 -7.83
CA PRO A 139 -9.70 -20.08 -6.54
C PRO A 139 -9.26 -18.61 -6.46
N MET A 140 -10.13 -17.77 -5.90
CA MET A 140 -9.86 -16.35 -5.66
C MET A 140 -9.55 -16.07 -4.19
N VAL A 141 -8.52 -15.27 -3.92
CA VAL A 141 -8.26 -14.64 -2.63
C VAL A 141 -8.44 -13.13 -2.77
N LEU A 142 -8.92 -12.46 -1.73
CA LEU A 142 -9.10 -11.01 -1.70
C LEU A 142 -8.36 -10.36 -0.53
N THR A 143 -7.74 -9.21 -0.77
CA THR A 143 -7.26 -8.29 0.28
C THR A 143 -7.76 -6.88 -0.02
N GLY A 144 -8.54 -6.32 0.91
CA GLY A 144 -9.21 -5.03 0.69
C GLY A 144 -8.28 -3.82 0.71
N HIS A 145 -7.27 -3.79 1.59
CA HIS A 145 -6.40 -2.63 1.92
C HIS A 145 -7.13 -1.41 2.48
N SER A 146 -8.20 -0.98 1.84
CA SER A 146 -9.12 0.07 2.28
C SER A 146 -10.50 -0.29 1.73
N LEU A 147 -11.55 -0.06 2.52
CA LEU A 147 -12.93 -0.39 2.15
C LEU A 147 -13.78 0.86 1.87
N GLY A 148 -14.63 0.76 0.84
CA GLY A 148 -15.53 1.79 0.37
C GLY A 148 -16.58 2.19 1.40
N ARG A 149 -17.24 1.24 2.08
CA ARG A 149 -18.27 1.54 3.10
C ARG A 149 -17.68 2.35 4.26
N ASN A 150 -16.50 1.96 4.76
CA ASN A 150 -15.81 2.72 5.82
C ASN A 150 -15.40 4.13 5.36
N LYS A 151 -14.87 4.27 4.13
CA LYS A 151 -14.54 5.58 3.56
C LYS A 151 -15.80 6.44 3.42
N PHE A 152 -16.91 5.85 2.99
CA PHE A 152 -18.19 6.54 2.83
C PHE A 152 -18.72 7.07 4.16
N GLU A 153 -18.80 6.22 5.19
CA GLU A 153 -19.23 6.64 6.54
C GLU A 153 -18.35 7.76 7.11
N GLN A 154 -17.03 7.67 6.92
CA GLN A 154 -16.10 8.70 7.38
C GLN A 154 -16.35 10.04 6.69
N LEU A 155 -16.58 10.04 5.38
CA LEU A 155 -16.86 11.26 4.61
C LEU A 155 -18.21 11.87 5.00
N LEU A 156 -19.23 11.04 5.23
CA LEU A 156 -20.53 11.51 5.73
C LEU A 156 -20.42 12.15 7.12
N LYS A 157 -19.68 11.52 8.05
CA LYS A 157 -19.46 12.05 9.40
C LYS A 157 -18.74 13.40 9.42
N GLN A 158 -17.93 13.70 8.40
CA GLN A 158 -17.28 15.01 8.29
C GLN A 158 -18.27 16.13 7.93
N GLY A 159 -19.43 15.81 7.35
CA GLY A 159 -20.51 16.77 7.06
C GLY A 159 -20.17 17.86 6.03
N ARG A 160 -19.03 17.75 5.33
CA ARG A 160 -18.56 18.77 4.36
C ARG A 160 -19.11 18.59 2.95
N LEU A 161 -19.52 17.37 2.61
CA LEU A 161 -19.97 16.98 1.28
C LEU A 161 -21.29 16.23 1.42
N THR A 162 -22.20 16.42 0.47
CA THR A 162 -23.42 15.61 0.38
C THR A 162 -23.09 14.18 -0.06
N LYS A 163 -24.03 13.26 0.11
CA LYS A 163 -23.89 11.88 -0.38
C LYS A 163 -23.64 11.86 -1.89
N GLU A 164 -24.34 12.73 -2.61
CA GLU A 164 -24.27 12.90 -4.05
C GLU A 164 -22.88 13.40 -4.47
N ASP A 165 -22.35 14.42 -3.79
CA ASP A 165 -21.00 14.94 -4.04
C ASP A 165 -19.92 13.87 -3.79
N ILE A 166 -20.04 13.14 -2.67
CA ILE A 166 -19.11 12.06 -2.32
C ILE A 166 -19.11 10.99 -3.42
N ASN A 167 -20.30 10.60 -3.90
CA ASN A 167 -20.38 9.61 -4.97
C ASN A 167 -19.86 10.15 -6.31
N ALA A 168 -20.15 11.41 -6.63
CA ALA A 168 -19.67 12.03 -7.86
C ALA A 168 -18.14 12.07 -7.93
N THR A 169 -17.49 12.45 -6.83
CA THR A 169 -16.02 12.56 -6.72
C THR A 169 -15.32 11.21 -6.60
N TYR A 170 -15.79 10.34 -5.69
CA TYR A 170 -15.05 9.11 -5.35
C TYR A 170 -15.58 7.85 -6.03
N LYS A 171 -16.66 7.96 -6.80
CA LYS A 171 -17.42 6.82 -7.35
C LYS A 171 -17.70 5.77 -6.28
N ILE A 172 -18.05 6.23 -5.08
CA ILE A 172 -18.04 5.39 -3.88
C ILE A 172 -19.04 4.24 -3.97
N MET A 173 -20.19 4.45 -4.61
CA MET A 173 -21.19 3.39 -4.79
C MET A 173 -20.68 2.32 -5.77
N ARG A 174 -20.05 2.74 -6.88
CA ARG A 174 -19.45 1.81 -7.85
C ARG A 174 -18.31 1.01 -7.25
N ARG A 175 -17.52 1.65 -6.37
CA ARG A 175 -16.47 0.98 -5.60
C ARG A 175 -17.04 -0.09 -4.67
N ILE A 176 -18.09 0.25 -3.91
CA ILE A 176 -18.74 -0.70 -2.99
C ILE A 176 -19.29 -1.89 -3.77
N GLU A 177 -19.87 -1.66 -4.93
CA GLU A 177 -20.33 -2.74 -5.83
C GLU A 177 -19.20 -3.69 -6.25
N GLY A 178 -18.05 -3.15 -6.66
CA GLY A 178 -16.88 -3.97 -7.00
C GLY A 178 -16.32 -4.74 -5.80
N GLU A 179 -16.35 -4.14 -4.61
CA GLU A 179 -15.96 -4.80 -3.36
C GLU A 179 -16.93 -5.93 -2.95
N GLU A 180 -18.24 -5.74 -3.11
CA GLU A 180 -19.26 -6.78 -2.86
C GLU A 180 -19.09 -7.96 -3.83
N LEU A 181 -18.86 -7.69 -5.12
CA LEU A 181 -18.60 -8.74 -6.11
C LEU A 181 -17.33 -9.53 -5.79
N GLY A 182 -16.24 -8.82 -5.45
CA GLY A 182 -15.00 -9.46 -5.05
C GLY A 182 -15.16 -10.30 -3.77
N LEU A 183 -15.94 -9.80 -2.80
CA LEU A 183 -16.22 -10.49 -1.54
C LEU A 183 -17.04 -11.77 -1.74
N ASP A 184 -18.05 -11.72 -2.61
CA ASP A 184 -18.90 -12.87 -2.95
C ASP A 184 -18.10 -13.96 -3.68
N SER A 185 -17.19 -13.56 -4.57
CA SER A 185 -16.38 -14.47 -5.38
C SER A 185 -15.19 -15.08 -4.63
N ALA A 186 -14.71 -14.44 -3.56
CA ALA A 186 -13.50 -14.86 -2.86
C ALA A 186 -13.72 -16.16 -2.07
N GLU A 187 -12.78 -17.11 -2.20
CA GLU A 187 -12.66 -18.28 -1.30
C GLU A 187 -12.17 -17.88 0.10
N MET A 188 -11.26 -16.90 0.12
CA MET A 188 -10.63 -16.39 1.32
C MET A 188 -10.44 -14.88 1.22
N VAL A 189 -10.69 -14.18 2.31
CA VAL A 189 -10.35 -12.77 2.47
C VAL A 189 -9.25 -12.67 3.52
N VAL A 190 -8.11 -12.11 3.11
CA VAL A 190 -6.96 -11.84 3.98
C VAL A 190 -7.06 -10.42 4.49
N THR A 191 -7.00 -10.30 5.82
CA THR A 191 -7.10 -9.04 6.57
C THR A 191 -5.86 -8.86 7.43
N SER A 192 -5.52 -7.60 7.74
CA SER A 192 -4.36 -7.29 8.60
C SER A 192 -4.69 -7.47 10.08
N THR A 193 -5.96 -7.26 10.47
CA THR A 193 -6.39 -7.29 11.87
C THR A 193 -7.75 -7.94 12.04
N ARG A 194 -8.05 -8.38 13.26
CA ARG A 194 -9.39 -8.86 13.64
C ARG A 194 -10.45 -7.76 13.51
N GLN A 195 -10.09 -6.53 13.86
CA GLN A 195 -10.97 -5.37 13.78
C GLN A 195 -11.46 -5.13 12.35
N GLU A 196 -10.59 -5.30 11.35
CA GLU A 196 -10.94 -5.18 9.94
C GLU A 196 -12.08 -6.15 9.55
N ILE A 197 -12.04 -7.39 10.04
CA ILE A 197 -13.09 -8.38 9.78
C ILE A 197 -14.42 -7.93 10.41
N GLU A 198 -14.39 -7.54 11.68
CA GLU A 198 -15.61 -7.36 12.48
C GLU A 198 -16.27 -5.99 12.24
N GLU A 199 -15.49 -4.92 12.08
CA GLU A 199 -15.98 -3.54 11.97
C GLU A 199 -15.94 -2.94 10.56
N GLN A 200 -15.20 -3.55 9.63
CA GLN A 200 -15.08 -3.04 8.26
C GLN A 200 -15.78 -3.97 7.29
N TRP A 201 -15.32 -5.22 7.16
CA TRP A 201 -16.01 -6.22 6.33
C TRP A 201 -17.40 -6.56 6.85
N GLY A 202 -17.62 -6.47 8.17
CA GLY A 202 -18.94 -6.62 8.78
C GLY A 202 -19.98 -5.57 8.35
N LEU A 203 -19.57 -4.52 7.63
CA LEU A 203 -20.48 -3.55 7.04
C LEU A 203 -21.05 -4.02 5.69
N TYR A 204 -20.50 -5.03 5.03
CA TYR A 204 -20.86 -5.47 3.68
C TYR A 204 -22.00 -6.48 3.70
N ASP A 205 -22.85 -6.45 2.67
CA ASP A 205 -24.04 -7.30 2.63
C ASP A 205 -23.68 -8.74 2.25
N GLY A 206 -22.62 -8.92 1.45
CA GLY A 206 -22.06 -10.23 1.07
C GLY A 206 -21.35 -10.96 2.22
N PHE A 207 -21.28 -10.40 3.43
CA PHE A 207 -20.60 -11.03 4.56
C PHE A 207 -21.33 -10.90 5.89
N ASP A 208 -21.66 -12.04 6.50
CA ASP A 208 -22.11 -12.11 7.89
C ASP A 208 -21.19 -13.03 8.71
N LEU A 209 -20.57 -12.45 9.75
CA LEU A 209 -19.60 -13.14 10.60
C LEU A 209 -20.21 -14.32 11.38
N LYS A 210 -21.48 -14.23 11.78
CA LYS A 210 -22.15 -15.32 12.50
C LYS A 210 -22.44 -16.48 11.55
N LEU A 211 -22.83 -16.19 10.31
CA LEU A 211 -23.09 -17.15 9.25
C LEU A 211 -21.79 -17.83 8.81
N GLU A 212 -20.72 -17.08 8.55
CA GLU A 212 -19.39 -17.66 8.22
C GLU A 212 -18.97 -18.69 9.27
N ARG A 213 -19.06 -18.33 10.57
CA ARG A 213 -18.67 -19.23 11.67
C ARG A 213 -19.51 -20.51 11.67
N LYS A 214 -20.82 -20.40 11.45
CA LYS A 214 -21.72 -21.56 11.35
C LYS A 214 -21.36 -22.43 10.14
N LEU A 215 -21.18 -21.84 8.96
CA LEU A 215 -20.81 -22.56 7.74
C LEU A 215 -19.46 -23.26 7.88
N ARG A 216 -18.48 -22.61 8.53
CA ARG A 216 -17.17 -23.20 8.83
C ARG A 216 -17.28 -24.44 9.72
N VAL A 217 -18.08 -24.38 10.78
CA VAL A 217 -18.32 -25.56 11.65
C VAL A 217 -18.99 -26.69 10.87
N ARG A 218 -19.96 -26.36 10.00
CA ARG A 218 -20.64 -27.34 9.14
C ARG A 218 -19.66 -28.03 8.19
N ARG A 219 -18.82 -27.26 7.49
CA ARG A 219 -17.76 -27.79 6.60
C ARG A 219 -16.82 -28.73 7.35
N ARG A 220 -16.36 -28.35 8.55
CA ARG A 220 -15.48 -29.20 9.38
C ARG A 220 -16.14 -30.52 9.81
N ARG A 221 -17.46 -30.54 9.96
CA ARG A 221 -18.23 -31.75 10.31
C ARG A 221 -18.66 -32.56 9.08
N GLY A 222 -18.31 -32.13 7.87
CA GLY A 222 -18.73 -32.78 6.63
C GLY A 222 -20.24 -32.73 6.37
N VAL A 223 -20.97 -31.76 6.96
CA VAL A 223 -22.42 -31.62 6.76
C VAL A 223 -22.72 -30.50 5.76
N SER A 224 -23.79 -30.69 4.97
CA SER A 224 -24.20 -29.77 3.89
C SER A 224 -24.34 -28.32 4.35
N CYS A 225 -23.85 -27.35 3.57
CA CYS A 225 -24.05 -25.92 3.82
C CYS A 225 -25.36 -25.36 3.24
N LEU A 226 -26.26 -26.21 2.74
CA LEU A 226 -27.54 -25.82 2.13
C LEU A 226 -27.37 -24.82 0.98
N GLY A 227 -26.34 -25.00 0.15
CA GLY A 227 -25.99 -24.08 -0.94
C GLY A 227 -25.50 -22.70 -0.49
N ARG A 228 -25.39 -22.43 0.82
CA ARG A 228 -24.88 -21.16 1.32
C ARG A 228 -23.37 -21.14 1.34
N TYR A 229 -22.83 -19.99 0.95
CA TYR A 229 -21.42 -19.73 0.89
C TYR A 229 -21.10 -18.42 1.62
N MET A 230 -19.91 -18.35 2.21
CA MET A 230 -19.32 -17.15 2.81
C MET A 230 -17.80 -17.31 2.72
N PRO A 231 -17.07 -16.26 2.33
CA PRO A 231 -15.60 -16.28 2.28
C PRO A 231 -15.02 -16.59 3.65
N ARG A 232 -13.90 -17.33 3.66
CA ARG A 232 -13.14 -17.54 4.89
C ARG A 232 -12.33 -16.28 5.22
N MET A 233 -12.65 -15.62 6.32
CA MET A 233 -11.87 -14.50 6.82
C MET A 233 -10.63 -14.99 7.58
N VAL A 234 -9.44 -14.52 7.19
CA VAL A 234 -8.17 -14.88 7.82
C VAL A 234 -7.37 -13.62 8.15
N VAL A 235 -6.86 -13.56 9.38
CA VAL A 235 -5.95 -12.49 9.80
C VAL A 235 -4.53 -12.94 9.47
N ILE A 236 -3.89 -12.28 8.52
CA ILE A 236 -2.47 -12.46 8.16
C ILE A 236 -1.85 -11.06 8.17
N PRO A 237 -1.33 -10.61 9.32
CA PRO A 237 -0.72 -9.28 9.42
C PRO A 237 0.49 -9.19 8.48
N PRO A 238 0.67 -8.08 7.74
CA PRO A 238 1.90 -7.87 6.97
C PRO A 238 3.11 -7.81 7.89
N GLY A 239 4.27 -8.22 7.34
CA GLY A 239 5.57 -7.98 7.94
C GLY A 239 6.21 -6.68 7.45
N MET A 240 7.43 -6.45 7.89
CA MET A 240 8.34 -5.47 7.28
C MET A 240 9.61 -6.20 6.84
N ASP A 241 10.14 -5.82 5.68
CA ASP A 241 11.50 -6.22 5.31
C ASP A 241 12.51 -5.43 6.17
N PHE A 242 13.24 -6.15 7.02
CA PHE A 242 14.26 -5.60 7.90
C PHE A 242 15.67 -5.61 7.27
N SER A 243 15.82 -6.08 6.02
CA SER A 243 17.13 -6.10 5.34
C SER A 243 17.79 -4.71 5.25
N TYR A 244 16.96 -3.66 5.23
CA TYR A 244 17.39 -2.25 5.21
C TYR A 244 17.52 -1.60 6.60
N VAL A 245 17.14 -2.31 7.67
CA VAL A 245 17.22 -1.80 9.05
C VAL A 245 18.51 -2.32 9.69
N THR A 246 19.57 -1.52 9.63
CA THR A 246 20.79 -1.79 10.40
C THR A 246 20.53 -1.45 11.85
N ALA A 247 20.26 -2.44 12.69
CA ALA A 247 20.24 -2.25 14.14
C ALA A 247 21.65 -1.90 14.60
N HIS A 248 21.85 -0.65 15.02
CA HIS A 248 23.03 -0.28 15.79
C HIS A 248 22.71 -0.53 17.26
N ASP A 249 23.10 -1.69 17.77
CA ASP A 249 23.09 -1.96 19.21
C ASP A 249 23.97 -0.92 19.89
N SER A 250 23.31 0.06 20.53
CA SER A 250 23.97 1.15 21.22
C SER A 250 24.23 0.70 22.65
N GLU A 251 25.22 -0.17 22.86
CA GLU A 251 25.83 -0.30 24.18
C GLU A 251 26.59 0.99 24.49
N GLY A 252 26.06 1.79 25.42
CA GLY A 252 26.83 2.80 26.13
C GLY A 252 26.50 4.25 25.78
N ASP A 253 26.24 5.01 26.83
CA ASP A 253 25.98 6.45 26.96
C ASP A 253 27.16 7.37 26.53
N GLY A 254 27.93 6.96 25.51
CA GLY A 254 29.22 7.57 25.13
C GLY A 254 29.23 8.37 23.82
N ASP A 255 28.15 8.33 23.04
CA ASP A 255 28.21 8.66 21.60
C ASP A 255 28.23 10.14 21.24
N LEU A 256 27.90 11.03 22.18
CA LEU A 256 27.75 12.45 21.86
C LEU A 256 29.06 13.23 21.99
N LYS A 257 29.99 12.79 22.85
CA LYS A 257 31.30 13.47 23.04
C LYS A 257 32.28 13.19 21.90
N SER A 258 32.17 12.04 21.23
CA SER A 258 32.99 11.70 20.06
C SER A 258 32.56 12.44 18.79
N LEU A 259 31.33 12.95 18.73
CA LEU A 259 30.80 13.71 17.59
C LEU A 259 31.23 15.19 17.56
N ILE A 260 31.70 15.73 18.68
CA ILE A 260 32.06 17.16 18.85
C ILE A 260 33.57 17.33 19.12
N GLY A 261 34.30 16.23 19.35
CA GLY A 261 35.75 16.23 19.55
C GLY A 261 36.51 16.61 18.28
N SER A 262 37.50 17.50 18.43
CA SER A 262 38.34 18.06 17.38
C SER A 262 39.38 17.10 16.78
N ASP A 263 39.14 15.78 16.81
CA ASP A 263 40.02 14.80 16.18
C ASP A 263 39.43 14.33 14.85
N ARG A 264 39.90 14.94 13.76
CA ARG A 264 39.51 14.68 12.37
C ARG A 264 40.03 13.35 11.80
N GLY A 265 40.42 12.40 12.65
CA GLY A 265 40.97 11.12 12.23
C GLY A 265 40.15 9.96 12.78
N GLN A 266 39.45 9.26 11.91
CA GLN A 266 39.00 7.88 12.11
C GLN A 266 37.78 7.63 13.05
N SER A 267 36.62 8.19 12.72
CA SER A 267 35.32 7.51 12.88
C SER A 267 34.23 8.23 12.10
N LYS A 268 34.23 8.13 10.76
CA LYS A 268 33.01 8.41 9.99
C LYS A 268 32.04 7.26 10.25
N ARG A 269 31.34 7.27 11.40
CA ARG A 269 30.07 6.55 11.48
C ARG A 269 29.23 7.04 10.30
N HIS A 270 28.71 6.10 9.51
CA HIS A 270 27.89 6.39 8.34
C HIS A 270 26.62 7.12 8.78
N LEU A 271 26.70 8.45 8.88
CA LEU A 271 25.54 9.28 9.13
C LEU A 271 24.59 9.11 7.93
N PRO A 272 23.29 8.88 8.16
CA PRO A 272 22.33 8.76 7.08
C PRO A 272 22.38 9.99 6.16
N PRO A 273 22.19 9.86 4.83
CA PRO A 273 22.25 10.99 3.91
C PRO A 273 21.29 12.15 4.27
N ILE A 274 20.17 11.87 4.93
CA ILE A 274 19.19 12.86 5.38
C ILE A 274 19.65 13.65 6.63
N TRP A 275 20.73 13.22 7.29
CA TRP A 275 21.13 13.76 8.59
C TRP A 275 21.39 15.26 8.54
N SER A 276 22.16 15.75 7.57
CA SER A 276 22.44 17.19 7.41
C SER A 276 21.17 18.00 7.12
N GLU A 277 20.24 17.43 6.37
CA GLU A 277 18.95 18.06 6.04
C GLU A 277 18.05 18.20 7.26
N VAL A 278 18.12 17.28 8.21
CA VAL A 278 17.36 17.38 9.48
C VAL A 278 18.06 18.32 10.44
N MET A 279 19.37 18.15 10.64
CA MET A 279 20.12 18.86 11.68
C MET A 279 20.17 20.37 11.48
N ARG A 280 20.10 20.86 10.23
CA ARG A 280 20.06 22.30 9.94
C ARG A 280 18.86 23.05 10.53
N PHE A 281 17.81 22.33 10.92
CA PHE A 281 16.63 22.92 11.54
C PHE A 281 16.76 23.09 13.06
N PHE A 282 17.70 22.41 13.70
CA PHE A 282 17.76 22.34 15.16
C PHE A 282 18.79 23.30 15.75
N THR A 283 18.37 24.09 16.74
CA THR A 283 19.28 24.91 17.56
C THR A 283 20.07 24.02 18.51
N ASN A 284 19.41 23.01 19.10
CA ASN A 284 20.07 22.00 19.92
C ASN A 284 19.82 20.60 19.33
N PRO A 285 20.71 20.09 18.47
CA PRO A 285 20.54 18.76 17.85
C PRO A 285 20.74 17.60 18.83
N HIS A 286 21.19 17.87 20.06
CA HIS A 286 21.43 16.83 21.08
C HIS A 286 20.15 16.38 21.81
N LYS A 287 19.04 17.11 21.66
CA LYS A 287 17.77 16.67 22.22
C LYS A 287 17.28 15.41 21.52
N PRO A 288 16.65 14.46 22.25
CA PRO A 288 15.95 13.35 21.62
C PRO A 288 14.90 13.88 20.63
N THR A 289 14.63 13.10 19.58
CA THR A 289 13.73 13.49 18.50
C THR A 289 12.48 12.63 18.49
N ILE A 290 11.32 13.27 18.45
CA ILE A 290 10.06 12.65 18.06
C ILE A 290 10.04 12.59 16.54
N LEU A 291 10.04 11.39 15.96
CA LEU A 291 10.05 11.20 14.50
C LEU A 291 8.64 10.84 14.01
N ALA A 292 8.12 11.60 13.06
CA ALA A 292 6.92 11.28 12.31
C ALA A 292 7.22 11.23 10.81
N LEU A 293 7.01 10.06 10.20
CA LEU A 293 7.20 9.81 8.78
C LEU A 293 5.86 9.46 8.13
N SER A 294 5.37 10.31 7.23
CA SER A 294 4.14 10.04 6.49
C SER A 294 4.06 10.85 5.21
N ARG A 295 3.01 10.62 4.41
CA ARG A 295 2.62 11.58 3.37
C ARG A 295 1.98 12.83 4.02
N PRO A 296 2.02 13.99 3.34
CA PRO A 296 1.27 15.18 3.75
C PRO A 296 -0.22 15.02 3.42
N ASP A 297 -0.88 14.03 4.02
CA ASP A 297 -2.31 13.76 3.82
C ASP A 297 -3.11 14.14 5.08
N PRO A 298 -4.28 14.81 4.96
CA PRO A 298 -5.10 15.19 6.12
C PRO A 298 -5.42 14.04 7.08
N LYS A 299 -5.57 12.81 6.58
CA LYS A 299 -5.87 11.62 7.40
C LYS A 299 -4.70 11.21 8.30
N LYS A 300 -3.47 11.61 7.98
CA LYS A 300 -2.29 11.35 8.81
C LYS A 300 -2.22 12.26 10.03
N ASN A 301 -3.05 13.31 10.07
CA ASN A 301 -3.26 14.16 11.24
C ASN A 301 -1.98 14.81 11.83
N VAL A 302 -0.97 15.06 10.98
CA VAL A 302 0.31 15.64 11.37
C VAL A 302 0.14 17.04 11.98
N THR A 303 -0.87 17.79 11.53
CA THR A 303 -1.17 19.13 12.06
C THR A 303 -1.59 19.10 13.53
N THR A 304 -2.28 18.05 13.99
CA THR A 304 -2.64 17.89 15.40
C THR A 304 -1.43 17.50 16.24
N LEU A 305 -0.54 16.65 15.74
CA LEU A 305 0.74 16.36 16.38
C LEU A 305 1.54 17.64 16.61
N LEU A 306 1.65 18.48 15.58
CA LEU A 306 2.39 19.73 15.67
C LEU A 306 1.75 20.74 16.64
N LYS A 307 0.41 20.81 16.70
CA LYS A 307 -0.30 21.61 17.72
C LYS A 307 -0.01 21.12 19.13
N ALA A 308 -0.13 19.81 19.37
CA ALA A 308 0.14 19.22 20.68
C ALA A 308 1.60 19.46 21.12
N PHE A 309 2.55 19.34 20.19
CA PHE A 309 3.95 19.67 20.46
C PHE A 309 4.14 21.17 20.76
N GLY A 310 3.53 22.04 19.95
CA GLY A 310 3.65 23.49 20.10
C GLY A 310 3.06 24.03 21.41
N GLU A 311 1.96 23.43 21.88
CA GLU A 311 1.26 23.80 23.12
C GLU A 311 1.94 23.24 24.38
N CYS A 312 2.75 22.19 24.26
CA CYS A 312 3.42 21.55 25.40
C CYS A 312 4.85 22.05 25.59
N ARG A 313 5.02 23.10 26.39
CA ARG A 313 6.35 23.68 26.71
C ARG A 313 7.33 22.65 27.28
N ALA A 314 6.88 21.81 28.22
CA ALA A 314 7.74 20.78 28.82
C ALA A 314 8.28 19.80 27.76
N LEU A 315 7.46 19.42 26.78
CA LEU A 315 7.89 18.52 25.70
C LEU A 315 8.91 19.18 24.78
N ARG A 316 8.72 20.47 24.45
CA ARG A 316 9.65 21.28 23.65
C ARG A 316 11.01 21.49 24.32
N GLU A 317 11.01 21.60 25.65
CA GLU A 317 12.25 21.70 26.42
C GLU A 317 13.05 20.39 26.35
N LEU A 318 12.36 19.24 26.33
CA LEU A 318 12.97 17.91 26.36
C LEU A 318 13.31 17.33 24.98
N ALA A 319 12.56 17.64 23.92
CA ALA A 319 12.69 16.96 22.63
C ALA A 319 12.56 17.92 21.44
N ASN A 320 13.16 17.50 20.32
CA ASN A 320 12.91 18.05 18.99
C ASN A 320 11.81 17.24 18.28
N LEU A 321 11.22 17.78 17.22
CA LEU A 321 10.23 17.10 16.38
C LEU A 321 10.71 17.07 14.93
N THR A 322 10.83 15.88 14.34
CA THR A 322 11.17 15.70 12.92
C THR A 322 9.96 15.18 12.16
N LEU A 323 9.55 15.93 11.13
CA LEU A 323 8.43 15.64 10.25
C LEU A 323 8.94 15.34 8.84
N ILE A 324 9.03 14.07 8.45
CA ILE A 324 9.36 13.68 7.07
C ILE A 324 8.04 13.51 6.32
N LEU A 325 7.69 14.50 5.49
CA LEU A 325 6.36 14.66 4.88
C LEU A 325 6.38 14.62 3.34
N GLY A 326 6.73 13.47 2.78
CA GLY A 326 6.89 13.34 1.32
C GLY A 326 8.05 14.17 0.76
N ASN A 327 8.22 14.14 -0.56
CA ASN A 327 9.18 14.98 -1.27
C ASN A 327 8.45 16.17 -1.89
N ARG A 328 9.08 17.36 -1.87
CA ARG A 328 8.53 18.58 -2.47
C ARG A 328 9.63 19.49 -3.00
N ASP A 329 9.39 20.09 -4.16
CA ASP A 329 10.19 21.18 -4.70
C ASP A 329 9.52 22.52 -4.35
N ASP A 330 8.30 22.73 -4.85
CA ASP A 330 7.42 23.86 -4.54
C ASP A 330 6.11 23.37 -3.89
N ILE A 331 5.58 24.10 -2.90
CA ILE A 331 4.30 23.81 -2.25
C ILE A 331 3.13 24.23 -3.14
N GLU A 332 3.30 25.28 -3.95
CA GLU A 332 2.24 25.82 -4.81
C GLU A 332 1.90 24.88 -5.97
N GLU A 333 2.86 24.07 -6.42
CA GLU A 333 2.69 23.10 -7.51
C GLU A 333 2.14 21.74 -7.03
N MET A 334 1.98 21.54 -5.72
CA MET A 334 1.48 20.28 -5.17
C MET A 334 -0.04 20.15 -5.33
N SER A 335 -0.55 18.91 -5.26
CA SER A 335 -1.98 18.65 -5.12
C SER A 335 -2.60 19.47 -3.99
N ASN A 336 -3.81 20.02 -4.19
CA ASN A 336 -4.51 20.86 -3.21
C ASN A 336 -4.56 20.28 -1.78
N SER A 337 -4.71 18.96 -1.63
CA SER A 337 -4.74 18.33 -0.30
C SER A 337 -3.38 18.41 0.41
N SER A 338 -2.30 18.08 -0.31
CA SER A 338 -0.93 18.09 0.21
C SER A 338 -0.43 19.52 0.49
N SER A 339 -0.71 20.46 -0.42
CA SER A 339 -0.30 21.86 -0.26
C SER A 339 -0.98 22.51 0.95
N VAL A 340 -2.27 22.23 1.18
CA VAL A 340 -3.00 22.71 2.37
C VAL A 340 -2.40 22.18 3.67
N VAL A 341 -2.03 20.89 3.73
CA VAL A 341 -1.40 20.30 4.92
C VAL A 341 -0.05 20.96 5.21
N LEU A 342 0.82 21.08 4.20
CA LEU A 342 2.14 21.69 4.38
C LEU A 342 2.06 23.18 4.71
N THR A 343 1.15 23.91 4.06
CA THR A 343 0.88 25.32 4.39
C THR A 343 0.43 25.47 5.83
N THR A 344 -0.43 24.56 6.31
CA THR A 344 -0.87 24.55 7.71
C THR A 344 0.28 24.23 8.66
N VAL A 345 1.17 23.30 8.31
CA VAL A 345 2.39 23.01 9.07
C VAL A 345 3.25 24.27 9.22
N LEU A 346 3.52 24.99 8.13
CA LEU A 346 4.30 26.24 8.18
C LEU A 346 3.65 27.29 9.08
N LYS A 347 2.33 27.50 8.95
CA LYS A 347 1.58 28.43 9.81
C LYS A 347 1.62 28.05 11.27
N LEU A 348 1.65 26.76 11.61
CA LEU A 348 1.72 26.30 13.00
C LEU A 348 3.14 26.43 13.58
N ILE A 349 4.18 26.17 12.78
CA ILE A 349 5.57 26.41 13.18
C ILE A 349 5.75 27.88 13.55
N ASP A 350 5.24 28.78 12.72
CA ASP A 350 5.27 30.21 12.97
C ASP A 350 4.45 30.60 14.20
N LYS A 351 3.18 30.16 14.26
CA LYS A 351 2.26 30.46 15.37
C LYS A 351 2.81 30.10 16.75
N TYR A 352 3.49 28.96 16.87
CA TYR A 352 4.00 28.46 18.17
C TYR A 352 5.49 28.76 18.39
N ASP A 353 6.13 29.52 17.48
CA ASP A 353 7.57 29.83 17.51
C ASP A 353 8.44 28.57 17.69
N LEU A 354 8.31 27.65 16.73
CA LEU A 354 8.96 26.33 16.76
C LEU A 354 10.26 26.27 15.95
N TYR A 355 10.77 27.42 15.51
CA TYR A 355 12.07 27.51 14.87
C TYR A 355 13.16 26.95 15.80
N GLY A 356 14.11 26.20 15.25
CA GLY A 356 15.14 25.55 16.05
C GLY A 356 14.72 24.24 16.75
N GLN A 357 13.44 23.86 16.69
CA GLN A 357 12.88 22.69 17.40
C GLN A 357 12.16 21.71 16.47
N VAL A 358 11.69 22.17 15.29
CA VAL A 358 10.97 21.34 14.32
C VAL A 358 11.73 21.25 13.01
N ALA A 359 12.06 20.03 12.58
CA ALA A 359 12.65 19.74 11.28
C ALA A 359 11.58 19.23 10.30
N TYR A 360 11.61 19.73 9.06
CA TYR A 360 10.68 19.33 8.00
C TYR A 360 11.38 19.34 6.64
N PRO A 361 12.36 18.42 6.42
CA PRO A 361 13.21 18.43 5.22
C PRO A 361 12.38 18.37 3.93
N LYS A 362 12.90 18.97 2.85
CA LYS A 362 12.22 18.99 1.53
C LYS A 362 12.24 17.63 0.85
N HIS A 363 13.37 16.94 0.95
CA HIS A 363 13.59 15.66 0.28
C HIS A 363 14.12 14.62 1.25
N HIS A 364 13.76 13.38 0.98
CA HIS A 364 14.35 12.19 1.56
C HIS A 364 14.54 11.14 0.46
N LYS A 365 15.57 10.31 0.63
CA LYS A 365 15.80 9.12 -0.17
C LYS A 365 15.59 7.92 0.75
N GLN A 366 14.91 6.88 0.23
CA GLN A 366 14.83 5.60 0.91
C GLN A 366 16.17 4.89 0.88
#